data_AF-A0A4R6G4P0-F1
#
_entry.id   AF-A0A4R6G4P0-F1
#
_cell.length_a   1.000
_cell.length_b   1.000
_cell.length_c   1.000
_cell.angle_alpha   90.00
_cell.angle_beta   90.00
_cell.angle_gamma   90.00
#
_symmetry.space_group_name_H-M   'P 1'
#
loop_
_entity.id
_entity.type
_entity.pdbx_description
1 polymer ?
#
loop_
_entity_poly.entity_id
_entity_poly.type
_entity_poly.pdbx_seq_one_letter_code
_entity_poly.pdbx_strand_id
1 'polypeptide(L)' 'MTIVVRPFAPGETEAVIALWHAAGVTRPWNDPRLDIERKLRVQPELFLVAAERDAVIGRDAVIGTVTAGYDGPAAAS' A
#
# COMPACT_ATOMS: atom_id res chain seq x y z
N MET A 1 2.73 21.47 -4.45
CA MET A 1 2.40 20.17 -3.85
C MET A 1 2.03 19.25 -4.99
N THR A 2 2.74 18.14 -5.15
CA THR A 2 2.52 17.19 -6.24
C THR A 2 2.24 15.83 -5.63
N ILE A 3 1.11 15.23 -6.01
CA ILE A 3 0.76 13.87 -5.61
C ILE A 3 1.13 12.93 -6.75
N VAL A 4 1.85 11.86 -6.42
CA VAL A 4 2.22 10.81 -7.37
C VAL A 4 1.66 9.49 -6.87
N VAL A 5 0.98 8.76 -7.75
CA VAL A 5 0.57 7.37 -7.50
C VAL A 5 1.65 6.46 -8.08
N ARG A 6 2.17 5.55 -7.26
CA ARG A 6 3.23 4.63 -7.64
C ARG A 6 3.14 3.32 -6.87
N PRO A 7 3.87 2.26 -7.30
CA PRO A 7 4.02 1.07 -6.49
C PRO A 7 4.58 1.39 -5.10
N PHE A 8 4.09 0.65 -4.12
CA PHE A 8 4.62 0.63 -2.77
C PHE A 8 6.09 0.18 -2.75
N ALA A 9 6.90 0.82 -1.91
CA ALA A 9 8.26 0.39 -1.62
C ALA A 9 8.36 -0.23 -0.21
N PRO A 10 9.13 -1.32 0.00
CA PRO A 10 9.23 -1.98 1.33
C PRO A 10 9.64 -1.06 2.48
N GLY A 11 10.43 -0.02 2.21
CA GLY A 11 10.81 1.00 3.20
C GLY A 11 9.65 1.85 3.73
N GLU A 12 8.48 1.78 3.12
CA GLU A 12 7.28 2.55 3.48
C GLU A 12 6.32 1.76 4.39
N THR A 13 6.66 0.51 4.74
CA THR A 13 5.81 -0.40 5.53
C THR A 13 5.23 0.28 6.77
N GLU A 14 6.07 0.91 7.58
CA GLU A 14 5.63 1.55 8.83
C GLU A 14 4.71 2.76 8.58
N ALA A 15 4.98 3.53 7.53
CA ALA A 15 4.14 4.68 7.16
C ALA A 15 2.74 4.21 6.71
N VAL A 16 2.67 3.14 5.92
CA VAL A 16 1.40 2.54 5.48
C VAL A 16 0.63 1.95 6.65
N ILE A 17 1.28 1.22 7.55
CA ILE A 17 0.63 0.64 8.73
C ILE A 17 0.07 1.73 9.64
N ALA A 18 0.85 2.79 9.88
CA ALA A 18 0.39 3.95 10.64
C ALA A 18 -0.85 4.60 9.98
N LEU A 19 -0.81 4.75 8.65
CA LEU A 19 -1.95 5.26 7.88
C LEU A 19 -3.19 4.36 8.01
N TRP A 20 -3.03 3.03 7.93
CA TRP A 20 -4.13 2.08 8.09
C TRP A 20 -4.75 2.10 9.48
N HIS A 21 -3.94 2.26 10.52
CA HIS A 21 -4.43 2.45 11.88
C HIS A 21 -5.19 3.77 12.02
N ALA A 22 -4.63 4.87 11.51
CA ALA A 22 -5.28 6.18 11.52
C ALA A 22 -6.61 6.18 10.75
N ALA A 23 -6.68 5.44 9.63
CA ALA A 23 -7.89 5.29 8.82
C ALA A 23 -8.89 4.25 9.37
N GLY A 24 -8.54 3.50 10.41
CA GLY A 24 -9.43 2.49 11.01
C GLY A 24 -9.69 1.26 10.12
N VAL A 25 -8.85 1.00 9.11
CA VAL A 25 -9.04 -0.14 8.18
C VAL A 25 -8.40 -1.44 8.68
N THR A 26 -7.54 -1.37 9.71
CA THR A 26 -6.97 -2.55 10.37
C THR A 26 -8.02 -3.37 11.10
N ARG A 27 -7.70 -4.64 11.39
CA ARG A 27 -8.55 -5.56 12.15
C ARG A 27 -7.74 -6.20 13.29
N PRO A 28 -8.28 -6.35 14.51
CA PRO A 28 -7.54 -6.90 15.65
C PRO A 28 -6.95 -8.30 15.41
N TRP A 29 -7.61 -9.10 14.57
CA TRP A 29 -7.20 -10.47 14.24
C TRP A 29 -6.24 -10.57 13.06
N ASN A 30 -5.85 -9.43 12.45
CA ASN A 30 -4.97 -9.43 11.29
C ASN A 30 -3.74 -8.55 11.55
N ASP A 31 -2.55 -9.15 11.45
CA ASP A 31 -1.31 -8.40 11.52
C ASP A 31 -1.09 -7.68 10.17
N PRO A 32 -1.10 -6.33 10.14
CA PRO A 32 -0.94 -5.59 8.89
C PRO A 32 0.45 -5.79 8.26
N ARG A 33 1.48 -6.18 9.02
CA ARG A 33 2.78 -6.56 8.44
C ARG A 33 2.66 -7.83 7.61
N LEU A 34 1.97 -8.84 8.15
CA LEU A 34 1.74 -10.09 7.42
C LEU A 34 0.88 -9.86 6.17
N ASP A 35 -0.09 -8.95 6.21
CA ASP A 35 -0.85 -8.56 5.01
C ASP A 35 0.05 -7.96 3.92
N ILE A 36 0.93 -7.04 4.30
CA ILE A 36 1.90 -6.42 3.38
C ILE A 36 2.84 -7.49 2.83
N GLU A 37 3.40 -8.37 3.67
CA GLU A 37 4.26 -9.46 3.22
C GLU A 37 3.57 -10.40 2.23
N ARG A 38 2.32 -10.77 2.50
CA ARG A 38 1.52 -11.61 1.60
C ARG A 38 1.28 -10.89 0.26
N LYS A 39 0.94 -9.59 0.32
CA LYS A 39 0.70 -8.79 -0.88
C LYS A 39 1.97 -8.63 -1.72
N LEU A 40 3.13 -8.49 -1.09
CA LEU A 40 4.42 -8.43 -1.79
C LEU A 40 4.78 -9.74 -2.51
N ARG A 41 4.23 -10.88 -2.06
CA ARG A 41 4.41 -12.19 -2.72
C ARG A 41 3.42 -12.44 -3.85
N VAL A 42 2.32 -11.70 -3.92
CA VAL A 42 1.22 -11.93 -4.89
C VAL A 42 0.81 -10.62 -5.55
N GLN A 43 1.23 -10.44 -6.81
CA GLN A 43 0.94 -9.25 -7.62
C GLN A 43 1.36 -7.94 -6.91
N PRO A 44 2.64 -7.78 -6.49
CA PRO A 44 3.12 -6.60 -5.78
C PRO A 44 2.88 -5.29 -6.54
N GLU A 45 2.84 -5.33 -7.87
CA GLU A 45 2.52 -4.21 -8.75
C GLU A 45 1.12 -3.63 -8.54
N LEU A 46 0.20 -4.39 -7.93
CA LEU A 46 -1.14 -3.96 -7.56
C LEU A 46 -1.24 -3.43 -6.13
N PHE A 47 -0.11 -3.20 -5.47
CA PHE A 47 -0.05 -2.45 -4.21
C PHE A 47 0.49 -1.06 -4.51
N LEU A 48 -0.41 -0.07 -4.50
CA LEU A 48 -0.10 1.31 -4.86
C LEU A 48 -0.20 2.23 -3.65
N VAL A 49 0.66 3.25 -3.63
CA VAL A 49 0.62 4.36 -2.69
C VAL A 49 0.39 5.67 -3.43
N ALA A 50 -0.35 6.58 -2.80
CA ALA A 50 -0.34 7.99 -3.13
C ALA A 50 0.71 8.66 -2.25
N ALA A 51 1.71 9.26 -2.88
CA ALA A 51 2.82 9.94 -2.22
C ALA A 51 2.76 11.44 -2.53
N GLU A 52 2.74 12.25 -1.48
CA GLU A 52 2.92 13.69 -1.61
C GLU A 52 4.40 14.04 -1.56
N ARG A 53 4.89 14.69 -2.62
CA ARG A 53 6.27 15.16 -2.68
C ARG A 53 6.39 16.54 -2.06
N ASP A 54 7.18 16.62 -1.00
CA ASP A 54 7.62 17.90 -0.46
C ASP A 54 9.02 18.25 -0.99
N ALA A 55 9.05 19.29 -1.83
CA ALA A 55 10.27 19.76 -2.49
C ALA A 55 11.26 20.46 -1.55
N VAL A 56 10.84 20.83 -0.34
CA VAL A 56 11.66 21.55 0.65
C VAL A 56 12.42 20.56 1.53
N ILE A 57 11.75 19.50 1.98
CA ILE A 57 12.34 18.46 2.86
C ILE A 57 12.87 17.23 2.11
N GLY A 58 12.67 17.16 0.78
CA GLY A 58 13.26 16.12 -0.07
C GLY A 58 12.77 14.70 0.23
N ARG A 59 11.62 14.56 0.89
CA ARG A 59 11.02 13.28 1.25
C ARG A 59 9.58 13.21 0.76
N ASP A 60 9.22 12.04 0.24
CA ASP A 60 7.85 11.74 -0.15
C ASP A 60 7.09 11.22 1.09
N ALA A 61 5.91 11.77 1.37
CA ALA A 61 5.02 11.31 2.43
C ALA A 61 3.90 10.44 1.85
N VAL A 62 3.71 9.24 2.39
CA VAL A 62 2.58 8.39 1.99
C VAL A 62 1.30 8.93 2.62
N ILE A 63 0.33 9.30 1.78
CA ILE A 63 -0.96 9.89 2.19
C ILE A 63 -2.16 9.00 1.85
N GLY A 64 -1.94 7.91 1.10
CA GLY A 64 -2.99 7.00 0.67
C GLY A 64 -2.41 5.68 0.19
N THR A 65 -3.18 4.60 0.29
CA THR A 65 -2.81 3.28 -0.26
C THR A 65 -4.00 2.56 -0.85
N VAL A 66 -3.76 1.70 -1.85
CA VAL A 66 -4.74 0.72 -2.33
C VAL A 66 -4.06 -0.62 -2.58
N THR A 67 -4.68 -1.70 -2.10
CA THR A 67 -4.28 -3.08 -2.39
C THR A 67 -5.32 -3.72 -3.28
N ALA A 68 -4.95 -4.10 -4.50
CA ALA A 68 -5.82 -4.80 -5.44
C ALA A 68 -5.31 -6.21 -5.76
N GLY A 69 -6.16 -7.04 -6.34
CA GLY A 69 -5.80 -8.38 -6.81
C GLY A 69 -6.64 -8.75 -8.03
N TYR A 70 -6.09 -9.57 -8.92
CA TYR A 70 -6.79 -10.10 -10.08
C TYR A 70 -6.57 -11.61 -10.17
N ASP A 71 -7.67 -12.38 -10.11
CA ASP A 71 -7.63 -13.86 -10.14
C ASP A 71 -7.77 -14.44 -11.55
N GLY A 72 -7.84 -13.59 -12.57
CA GLY A 72 -8.15 -14.00 -13.93
C GLY A 72 -9.65 -14.20 -14.18
N PRO A 73 -10.05 -14.41 -15.45
CA PRO A 73 -11.38 -14.91 -15.74
C PRO A 73 -11.52 -16.35 -15.24
N ALA A 74 -12.69 -16.72 -14.71
CA ALA A 74 -12.97 -18.12 -14.39
C ALA A 74 -12.81 -18.95 -15.66
N ALA A 75 -11.90 -19.92 -15.65
CA ALA A 75 -11.83 -20.91 -16.71
C ALA A 75 -13.17 -21.66 -16.70
N ALA A 76 -13.93 -21.56 -17.79
CA ALA A 76 -15.07 -22.44 -18.00
C ALA A 76 -14.51 -23.86 -18.16
N SER A 77 -14.60 -24.65 -17.09
CA SER A 77 -14.40 -26.10 -17.10
C SER A 77 -15.57 -26.80 -17.78
#